data_AF-A0AAU5DH61-F1
#
_entry.id   AF-A0AAU5DH61-F1
#
_cell.length_a   1.000
_cell.length_b   1.000
_cell.length_c   1.000
_cell.angle_alpha   90.00
_cell.angle_beta   90.00
_cell.angle_gamma   90.00
#
_symmetry.space_group_name_H-M   'P 1'
#
loop_
_entity.id
_entity.type
_entity.pdbx_description
1 polymer ?
#
loop_
_entity_poly.entity_id
_entity_poly.type
_entity_poly.pdbx_seq_one_letter_code
_entity_poly.pdbx_strand_id
1 'polypeptide(L)'
;MSNSTLHATYAGASRAAGAQAAALQLLLARTGADRDLALALAQVDITQMKGVLDAAGLQAALAEARAERDITAALAERCRRREAAGVALGATCACGHSAATHASRLVNGARLPCRHTGCGCGDLAFS
;
A
#
# COMPACT_ATOMS: atom_id res chain seq x y z
N MET A 1 -8.92 -6.82 -17.67
CA MET A 1 -8.43 -7.64 -16.55
C MET A 1 -9.57 -7.88 -15.58
N SER A 2 -9.69 -9.08 -15.00
CA SER A 2 -10.74 -9.40 -14.02
C SER A 2 -10.39 -8.89 -12.61
N ASN A 3 -11.36 -8.87 -11.70
CA ASN A 3 -11.13 -8.60 -10.27
C ASN A 3 -10.12 -9.62 -9.69
N SER A 4 -10.25 -10.91 -10.01
CA SER A 4 -9.28 -11.94 -9.62
C SER A 4 -7.84 -11.66 -10.11
N THR A 5 -7.66 -11.26 -11.39
CA THR A 5 -6.32 -10.90 -11.90
C THR A 5 -5.75 -9.69 -11.15
N LEU A 6 -6.54 -8.62 -10.97
CA LEU A 6 -6.09 -7.44 -10.25
C LEU A 6 -5.79 -7.73 -8.78
N HIS A 7 -6.60 -8.58 -8.13
CA HIS A 7 -6.34 -9.05 -6.78
C HIS A 7 -4.96 -9.71 -6.68
N ALA A 8 -4.66 -10.66 -7.57
CA ALA A 8 -3.37 -11.34 -7.58
C ALA A 8 -2.19 -10.36 -7.80
N THR A 9 -2.35 -9.40 -8.71
CA THR A 9 -1.34 -8.36 -8.97
C THR A 9 -1.09 -7.50 -7.73
N TYR A 10 -2.13 -6.94 -7.13
CA TYR A 10 -1.98 -6.08 -5.95
C TYR A 10 -1.51 -6.85 -4.72
N ALA A 11 -1.96 -8.10 -4.53
CA ALA A 11 -1.47 -8.96 -3.46
C ALA A 11 0.02 -9.28 -3.64
N GLY A 12 0.46 -9.51 -4.88
CA GLY A 12 1.87 -9.67 -5.24
C GLY A 12 2.70 -8.43 -4.91
N ALA A 13 2.23 -7.25 -5.34
CA ALA A 13 2.88 -5.97 -5.06
C ALA A 13 2.98 -5.70 -3.55
N SER A 14 1.92 -5.97 -2.80
CA SER A 14 1.90 -5.82 -1.34
C SER A 14 2.92 -6.73 -0.65
N ARG A 15 3.03 -8.00 -1.07
CA ARG A 15 4.05 -8.91 -0.55
C ARG A 15 5.47 -8.42 -0.86
N ALA A 16 5.72 -7.95 -2.09
CA ALA A 16 7.02 -7.43 -2.49
C ALA A 16 7.41 -6.19 -1.66
N ALA A 17 6.50 -5.23 -1.51
CA ALA A 17 6.71 -4.03 -0.68
C ALA A 17 6.90 -4.39 0.80
N GLY A 18 6.19 -5.40 1.30
CA GLY A 18 6.38 -5.95 2.65
C GLY A 18 7.76 -6.56 2.86
N ALA A 19 8.27 -7.33 1.89
CA ALA A 19 9.61 -7.90 1.93
C ALA A 19 10.69 -6.80 1.91
N GLN A 20 10.50 -5.77 1.07
CA GLN A 20 11.39 -4.62 1.01
C GLN A 20 11.41 -3.85 2.34
N ALA A 21 10.24 -3.60 2.95
CA ALA A 21 10.14 -2.95 4.25
C ALA A 21 10.84 -3.76 5.35
N ALA A 22 10.72 -5.09 5.34
CA ALA A 22 11.43 -5.96 6.28
C ALA A 22 12.96 -5.88 6.10
N ALA A 23 13.44 -5.88 4.84
CA ALA A 23 14.86 -5.75 4.54
C ALA A 23 15.42 -4.39 4.99
N LEU A 24 14.71 -3.30 4.72
CA LEU A 24 15.09 -1.94 5.14
C LEU A 24 15.10 -1.81 6.67
N GLN A 25 14.12 -2.41 7.35
CA GLN A 25 14.08 -2.43 8.81
C GLN A 25 15.27 -3.21 9.42
N LEU A 26 15.68 -4.31 8.79
CA LEU A 26 16.89 -5.04 9.18
C LEU A 26 18.15 -4.20 8.96
N LEU A 27 18.28 -3.54 7.81
CA LEU A 27 19.40 -2.65 7.49
C LEU A 27 19.52 -1.52 8.52
N LEU A 28 18.42 -0.84 8.84
CA LEU A 28 18.38 0.21 9.88
C LEU A 28 18.81 -0.30 11.25
N ALA A 29 18.38 -1.50 11.64
CA ALA A 29 18.80 -2.10 12.90
C ALA A 29 20.31 -2.39 12.92
N ARG A 30 20.88 -2.84 11.79
CA ARG A 30 22.31 -3.14 11.66
C ARG A 30 23.16 -1.88 11.63
N THR A 31 22.77 -0.85 10.89
CA THR A 31 23.50 0.44 10.87
C THR A 31 23.40 1.19 12.19
N GLY A 32 22.32 0.99 12.97
CA GLY A 32 22.22 1.50 14.34
C GLY A 32 23.13 0.77 15.33
N ALA A 33 23.49 -0.48 15.06
CA ALA A 33 24.37 -1.29 15.91
C ALA A 33 25.86 -1.22 15.50
N ASP A 34 26.14 -0.90 14.23
CA ASP A 34 27.47 -0.88 13.64
C ASP A 34 27.71 0.44 12.91
N ARG A 35 28.57 1.28 13.50
CA ARG A 35 28.93 2.60 12.99
C ARG A 35 29.75 2.53 11.70
N ASP A 36 30.64 1.55 11.56
CA ASP A 36 31.50 1.44 10.38
C ASP A 36 30.67 1.00 9.17
N LEU A 37 29.69 0.10 9.39
CA LEU A 37 28.68 -0.24 8.38
C LEU A 37 27.87 0.99 7.96
N ALA A 38 27.44 1.83 8.90
CA ALA A 38 26.68 3.04 8.60
C ALA A 38 27.50 4.02 7.73
N LEU A 39 28.79 4.19 8.05
CA LEU A 39 29.70 5.04 7.27
C LEU A 39 29.97 4.46 5.88
N ALA A 40 30.19 3.15 5.77
CA ALA A 40 30.40 2.48 4.50
C ALA A 40 29.19 2.63 3.58
N LEU A 41 27.98 2.41 4.10
CA LEU A 41 26.74 2.56 3.32
C LEU A 41 26.49 4.01 2.87
N ALA A 42 26.78 4.99 3.73
CA ALA A 42 26.66 6.41 3.36
C ALA A 42 27.61 6.84 2.22
N GLN A 43 28.71 6.10 2.00
CA GLN A 43 29.66 6.35 0.91
C GLN A 43 29.36 5.57 -0.37
N VAL A 44 28.43 4.61 -0.34
CA VAL A 44 28.03 3.90 -1.56
C VAL A 44 27.31 4.89 -2.47
N ASP A 45 27.97 5.21 -3.59
CA ASP A 45 27.35 5.97 -4.68
C ASP A 45 26.22 5.14 -5.27
N ILE A 46 25.00 5.58 -5.00
CA ILE A 46 23.79 4.99 -5.53
C ILE A 46 23.14 5.95 -6.52
N THR A 47 23.91 6.53 -7.45
CA THR A 47 23.42 7.41 -8.54
C THR A 47 22.20 6.89 -9.33
N GLN A 48 21.86 5.60 -9.22
CA GLN A 48 20.63 5.00 -9.76
C GLN A 48 19.44 4.91 -8.75
N MET A 49 19.65 5.24 -7.49
CA MET A 49 18.66 5.30 -6.42
C MET A 49 18.43 6.75 -5.97
N LYS A 50 17.26 7.04 -5.39
CA LYS A 50 16.81 8.38 -5.01
C LYS A 50 17.47 8.93 -3.73
N GLY A 51 18.79 8.94 -3.59
CA GLY A 51 19.45 9.58 -2.44
C GLY A 51 20.74 8.91 -2.01
N VAL A 52 21.12 9.04 -0.73
CA VAL A 52 22.23 8.30 -0.10
C VAL A 52 21.67 7.18 0.78
N LEU A 53 22.43 6.10 0.98
CA LEU A 53 22.05 4.99 1.88
C LEU A 53 22.40 5.29 3.34
N ASP A 54 22.15 6.52 3.79
CA ASP A 54 22.28 6.88 5.19
C ASP A 54 21.01 6.51 5.98
N ALA A 55 21.03 6.74 7.30
CA ALA A 55 19.89 6.40 8.16
C ALA A 55 18.60 7.13 7.75
N ALA A 56 18.70 8.38 7.28
CA ALA A 56 17.52 9.16 6.87
C ALA A 56 16.94 8.64 5.54
N GLY A 57 17.79 8.32 4.57
CA GLY A 57 17.40 7.71 3.30
C GLY A 57 16.75 6.34 3.51
N LEU A 58 17.32 5.51 4.40
CA LEU A 58 16.74 4.22 4.77
C LEU A 58 15.38 4.36 5.47
N GLN A 59 15.20 5.36 6.34
CA GLN A 59 13.92 5.64 6.99
C GLN A 59 12.86 6.13 5.99
N ALA A 60 13.23 7.01 5.07
CA ALA A 60 12.34 7.48 4.01
C ALA A 60 11.91 6.32 3.11
N ALA A 61 12.84 5.49 2.65
CA ALA A 61 12.56 4.30 1.85
C ALA A 61 11.66 3.30 2.61
N LEU A 62 11.85 3.15 3.93
CA LEU A 62 10.99 2.29 4.75
C LEU A 62 9.57 2.83 4.84
N ALA A 63 9.39 4.14 5.00
CA ALA A 63 8.08 4.78 5.01
C ALA A 63 7.37 4.60 3.67
N GLU A 64 8.07 4.79 2.55
CA GLU A 64 7.55 4.56 1.20
C GLU A 64 7.14 3.10 0.99
N ALA A 65 8.00 2.14 1.34
CA ALA A 65 7.70 0.71 1.19
C ALA A 65 6.49 0.28 2.05
N ARG A 66 6.34 0.83 3.27
CA ARG A 66 5.17 0.60 4.12
C ARG A 66 3.90 1.19 3.51
N ALA A 67 3.98 2.43 3.01
CA ALA A 67 2.85 3.08 2.35
C ALA A 67 2.40 2.28 1.11
N GLU A 68 3.34 1.86 0.26
CA GLU A 68 3.06 1.04 -0.92
C GLU A 68 2.43 -0.30 -0.55
N ARG A 69 2.98 -1.00 0.45
CA ARG A 69 2.40 -2.25 0.98
C ARG A 69 0.96 -2.07 1.40
N ASP A 70 0.67 -1.00 2.15
CA ASP A 70 -0.65 -0.75 2.72
C ASP A 70 -1.66 -0.36 1.62
N ILE A 71 -1.25 0.47 0.66
CA ILE A 71 -2.04 0.84 -0.52
C ILE A 71 -2.38 -0.40 -1.35
N THR A 72 -1.38 -1.20 -1.70
CA THR A 72 -1.58 -2.40 -2.52
C THR A 72 -2.35 -3.49 -1.79
N ALA A 73 -2.18 -3.65 -0.47
CA ALA A 73 -3.01 -4.56 0.33
C ALA A 73 -4.50 -4.14 0.29
N ALA A 74 -4.77 -2.84 0.44
CA ALA A 74 -6.12 -2.30 0.36
C ALA A 74 -6.74 -2.53 -1.03
N LEU A 75 -5.97 -2.32 -2.11
CA LEU A 75 -6.41 -2.58 -3.48
C LEU A 75 -6.68 -4.06 -3.74
N ALA A 76 -5.84 -4.96 -3.22
CA ALA A 76 -6.06 -6.40 -3.32
C ALA A 76 -7.35 -6.83 -2.61
N GLU A 77 -7.57 -6.34 -1.40
CA GLU A 77 -8.77 -6.62 -0.62
C GLU A 77 -10.04 -6.13 -1.31
N ARG A 78 -10.00 -4.93 -1.92
CA ARG A 78 -11.05 -4.39 -2.77
C ARG A 78 -11.42 -5.33 -3.92
N CYS A 79 -10.42 -5.81 -4.65
CA CYS A 79 -10.65 -6.72 -5.77
C CYS A 79 -11.28 -8.05 -5.30
N ARG A 80 -10.82 -8.59 -4.16
CA ARG A 80 -11.37 -9.81 -3.56
C ARG A 80 -12.85 -9.66 -3.18
N ARG A 81 -13.22 -8.53 -2.56
CA ARG A 81 -14.60 -8.25 -2.15
C ARG A 81 -15.54 -8.04 -3.34
N ARG A 82 -15.07 -7.37 -4.39
CA ARG A 82 -15.84 -7.19 -5.63
C ARG A 82 -16.14 -8.51 -6.31
N GLU A 83 -15.14 -9.39 -6.41
CA GLU A 83 -15.32 -10.74 -6.95
C GLU A 83 -16.37 -11.51 -6.14
N ALA A 84 -16.29 -11.51 -4.81
CA ALA A 84 -17.25 -12.19 -3.94
C ALA A 84 -18.69 -11.64 -4.05
N ALA A 85 -18.83 -10.35 -4.37
CA ALA A 85 -20.12 -9.70 -4.55
C ALA A 85 -20.64 -9.74 -6.00
N GLY A 86 -19.88 -10.30 -6.95
CA GLY A 86 -20.24 -10.29 -8.37
C GLY A 86 -20.27 -8.89 -9.00
N VAL A 87 -19.57 -7.92 -8.42
CA VAL A 87 -19.61 -6.51 -8.85
C VAL A 87 -18.56 -6.25 -9.93
N ALA A 88 -19.00 -5.71 -11.06
CA ALA A 88 -18.13 -5.30 -12.15
C ALA A 88 -17.17 -4.17 -11.76
N LEU A 89 -16.03 -4.11 -12.44
CA LEU A 89 -15.08 -3.01 -12.29
C LEU A 89 -15.73 -1.67 -12.67
N GLY A 90 -15.60 -0.67 -11.81
CA GLY A 90 -16.03 0.71 -12.10
C GLY A 90 -17.45 1.09 -11.68
N ALA A 91 -18.23 0.19 -11.07
CA ALA A 91 -19.56 0.51 -10.54
C ALA A 91 -19.56 1.68 -9.51
N THR A 92 -20.72 2.31 -9.27
CA THR A 92 -20.96 3.44 -8.31
C THR A 92 -21.85 3.07 -7.08
N CYS A 93 -21.77 3.82 -5.96
CA CYS A 93 -22.43 3.51 -4.66
C CYS A 93 -23.88 3.90 -4.68
N ALA A 94 -24.76 2.92 -4.47
CA ALA A 94 -26.19 3.14 -4.25
C ALA A 94 -26.56 3.17 -2.75
N CYS A 95 -25.57 3.34 -1.86
CA CYS A 95 -25.71 3.15 -0.42
C CYS A 95 -26.50 4.21 0.35
N GLY A 96 -26.77 5.39 -0.24
CA GLY A 96 -27.51 6.49 0.42
C GLY A 96 -26.83 7.11 1.66
N HIS A 97 -25.67 6.61 2.12
CA HIS A 97 -24.95 7.12 3.27
C HIS A 97 -24.08 8.34 2.94
N SER A 98 -23.81 9.17 3.95
CA SER A 98 -23.03 10.40 3.79
C SER A 98 -21.56 10.12 3.47
N ALA A 99 -20.92 11.00 2.68
CA ALA A 99 -19.50 10.90 2.32
C ALA A 99 -18.56 10.74 3.55
N ALA A 100 -18.90 11.36 4.68
CA ALA A 100 -18.16 11.22 5.94
C ALA A 100 -18.18 9.78 6.52
N THR A 101 -19.24 9.02 6.25
CA THR A 101 -19.36 7.59 6.63
C THR A 101 -18.40 6.70 5.83
N HIS A 102 -17.86 7.22 4.72
CA HIS A 102 -16.92 6.56 3.83
C HIS A 102 -15.47 7.06 3.97
N ALA A 103 -15.20 7.96 4.93
CA ALA A 103 -13.96 8.73 5.00
C ALA A 103 -12.75 7.99 5.61
N SER A 104 -12.75 6.66 5.69
CA SER A 104 -11.64 5.93 6.30
C SER A 104 -11.01 4.93 5.33
N ARG A 105 -9.93 5.42 4.67
CA ARG A 105 -8.99 4.84 3.68
C ARG A 105 -9.50 4.79 2.22
N LEU A 106 -8.78 5.25 1.19
CA LEU A 106 -7.56 6.05 1.03
C LEU A 106 -7.84 7.19 0.01
N VAL A 107 -7.48 8.43 0.35
CA VAL A 107 -7.30 9.53 -0.64
C VAL A 107 -5.81 9.60 -1.02
N ASN A 108 -5.42 9.82 -2.28
CA ASN A 108 -6.21 10.32 -3.42
C ASN A 108 -6.48 9.26 -4.51
N GLY A 109 -7.76 8.85 -4.60
CA GLY A 109 -8.34 8.07 -5.70
C GLY A 109 -8.91 6.69 -5.32
N ALA A 110 -8.52 6.09 -4.20
CA ALA A 110 -8.74 4.68 -3.86
C ALA A 110 -9.71 4.44 -2.67
N ARG A 111 -11.02 4.45 -2.95
CA ARG A 111 -12.12 4.28 -1.97
C ARG A 111 -12.24 2.87 -1.35
N LEU A 112 -12.78 2.82 -0.12
CA LEU A 112 -13.13 1.63 0.68
C LEU A 112 -14.67 1.50 0.93
N PRO A 113 -15.14 0.32 1.40
CA PRO A 113 -16.57 0.04 1.52
C PRO A 113 -17.23 0.75 2.70
N CYS A 114 -18.55 0.92 2.58
CA CYS A 114 -19.41 1.41 3.65
C CYS A 114 -19.27 0.54 4.91
N ARG A 115 -19.10 1.18 6.09
CA ARG A 115 -18.95 0.49 7.38
C ARG A 115 -20.22 -0.21 7.92
N HIS A 116 -21.35 -0.12 7.23
CA HIS A 116 -22.65 -0.62 7.71
C HIS A 116 -22.93 -2.06 7.26
N THR A 117 -23.27 -2.91 8.24
CA THR A 117 -23.74 -4.28 8.04
C THR A 117 -24.95 -4.32 7.12
N GLY A 118 -24.90 -5.11 6.04
CA GLY A 118 -25.99 -5.22 5.05
C GLY A 118 -25.86 -4.27 3.85
N CYS A 119 -24.88 -3.36 3.81
CA CYS A 119 -24.64 -2.54 2.62
C CYS A 119 -23.84 -3.34 1.57
N GLY A 120 -24.46 -3.73 0.46
CA GLY A 120 -23.82 -4.36 -0.72
C GLY A 120 -22.93 -3.43 -1.55
N CYS A 121 -22.43 -2.39 -0.91
CA CYS A 121 -21.95 -1.16 -1.52
C CYS A 121 -20.44 -1.29 -1.71
N GLY A 122 -20.07 -2.19 -2.61
CA GLY A 122 -18.70 -2.61 -2.88
C GLY A 122 -17.91 -1.62 -3.74
N ASP A 123 -17.14 -0.75 -3.08
CA ASP A 123 -16.06 0.09 -3.63
C ASP A 123 -16.37 0.91 -4.88
N LEU A 124 -16.83 2.12 -4.66
CA LEU A 124 -17.55 2.82 -5.70
C LEU A 124 -17.05 4.26 -5.82
N ALA A 125 -16.92 4.74 -7.06
CA ALA A 125 -16.60 6.13 -7.37
C ALA A 125 -17.74 7.07 -6.90
N PHE A 126 -17.44 8.34 -6.62
CA PHE A 126 -18.25 9.41 -6.01
C PHE A 126 -17.97 10.53 -6.99
N SER A 127 -19.02 11.03 -7.63
CA SER A 127 -19.03 12.32 -8.32
C SER A 127 -18.80 13.44 -7.32
#